data_AF-Q1H3Y4-F1
#
_entry.id   AF-Q1H3Y4-F1
#
_cell.length_a   1.000
_cell.length_b   1.000
_cell.length_c   1.000
_cell.angle_alpha   90.00
_cell.angle_beta   90.00
_cell.angle_gamma   90.00
#
_symmetry.space_group_name_H-M   'P 1'
#
loop_
_entity.id
_entity.type
_entity.pdbx_description
1 polymer ?
#
loop_
_entity_poly.entity_id
_entity_poly.type
_entity_poly.pdbx_seq_one_letter_code
_entity_poly.pdbx_strand_id
1 'polypeptide(L)'
;MRLSKSKWFAAIIALVLVWVAFSQIRMLDGTAVDTAKTAALKHIENPESAKLENLEEVRHGDMSVVCGDYSVKDDSGNYGPGQKFVVEIREGEEARFSESDEDITQYCNLSGKS
;
A
#
# COMPACT_ATOMS: atom_id res chain seq x y z
N MET A 1 -23.72 44.57 -9.79
CA MET A 1 -22.34 44.03 -9.82
C MET A 1 -22.31 42.80 -10.73
N ARG A 2 -22.02 42.96 -12.04
CA ARG A 2 -21.80 41.81 -12.94
C ARG A 2 -20.45 41.20 -12.56
N LEU A 3 -20.46 40.19 -11.69
CA LEU A 3 -19.27 39.36 -11.45
C LEU A 3 -18.82 38.84 -12.82
N SER A 4 -17.72 39.41 -13.32
CA SER A 4 -17.16 39.09 -14.63
C SER A 4 -17.02 37.57 -14.75
N LYS A 5 -17.62 36.98 -15.78
CA LYS A 5 -17.64 35.54 -16.05
C LYS A 5 -16.27 34.86 -15.90
N SER A 6 -15.19 35.64 -16.10
CA SER A 6 -13.80 35.25 -15.88
C SER A 6 -13.47 34.80 -14.44
N LYS A 7 -13.98 35.47 -13.40
CA LYS A 7 -13.70 35.11 -12.00
C LYS A 7 -14.36 33.79 -11.58
N TRP A 8 -15.53 33.51 -12.16
CA TRP A 8 -16.26 32.26 -11.95
C TRP A 8 -15.56 31.07 -12.62
N PHE A 9 -15.04 31.27 -13.83
CA PHE A 9 -14.24 30.25 -14.53
C PHE A 9 -12.95 29.89 -13.76
N ALA A 10 -12.23 30.89 -13.27
CA ALA A 10 -11.02 30.66 -12.48
C ALA A 10 -11.30 29.87 -11.18
N ALA A 11 -12.41 30.18 -10.50
CA ALA A 11 -12.84 29.46 -9.31
C ALA A 11 -13.19 27.99 -9.59
N ILE A 12 -13.89 27.70 -10.69
CA ILE A 12 -14.20 26.32 -11.09
C ILE A 12 -12.93 25.54 -11.41
N ILE A 13 -12.00 26.13 -12.18
CA ILE A 13 -10.74 25.47 -12.52
C ILE A 13 -9.92 25.19 -11.26
N ALA A 14 -9.83 26.14 -10.32
CA ALA A 14 -9.17 25.93 -9.04
C ALA A 14 -9.83 24.79 -8.24
N LEU A 15 -11.16 24.69 -8.23
CA LEU A 15 -11.90 23.62 -7.57
C LEU A 15 -11.62 22.25 -8.21
N VAL A 16 -11.55 22.19 -9.54
CA VAL A 16 -11.18 20.97 -10.27
C VAL A 16 -9.74 20.57 -9.98
N LEU A 17 -8.80 21.51 -9.97
CA LEU A 17 -7.39 21.20 -9.65
C LEU A 17 -7.22 20.71 -8.22
N VAL A 18 -7.92 21.32 -7.25
CA VAL A 18 -7.93 20.84 -5.86
C VAL A 18 -8.57 19.46 -5.77
N TRP A 19 -9.65 19.21 -6.51
CA TRP A 19 -10.27 17.88 -6.56
C TRP A 19 -9.35 16.83 -7.17
N VAL A 20 -8.65 17.15 -8.26
CA VAL A 20 -7.68 16.25 -8.90
C VAL A 20 -6.53 15.95 -7.93
N ALA A 21 -5.92 16.97 -7.32
CA ALA A 21 -4.86 16.79 -6.32
C ALA A 21 -5.34 15.94 -5.12
N PHE A 22 -6.56 16.18 -4.65
CA PHE A 22 -7.14 15.43 -3.55
C PHE A 22 -7.49 13.97 -3.90
N SER A 23 -7.93 13.74 -5.13
CA SER A 23 -8.19 12.39 -5.64
C SER A 23 -6.89 11.56 -5.75
N GLN A 24 -5.79 12.20 -6.16
CA GLN A 24 -4.49 11.53 -6.17
C GLN A 24 -3.98 11.22 -4.76
N ILE A 25 -4.14 12.13 -3.79
CA ILE A 25 -3.74 11.89 -2.40
C ILE A 25 -4.54 10.73 -1.78
N ARG A 26 -5.86 10.65 -2.02
CA ARG A 26 -6.73 9.63 -1.42
C ARG A 26 -6.64 8.25 -2.08
N MET A 27 -6.21 8.16 -3.33
CA MET A 27 -5.99 6.86 -3.97
C MET A 27 -4.77 6.13 -3.38
N LEU A 28 -3.85 6.81 -2.69
CA LEU A 28 -2.56 6.22 -2.35
C LEU A 28 -2.57 5.41 -1.03
N ASP A 29 -3.17 5.90 0.05
CA ASP A 29 -2.98 5.26 1.38
C ASP A 29 -3.76 3.94 1.60
N GLY A 30 -4.73 3.62 0.75
CA GLY A 30 -5.55 2.39 0.89
C GLY A 30 -5.30 1.34 -0.19
N THR A 31 -4.99 1.77 -1.42
CA THR A 31 -4.88 0.86 -2.56
C THR A 31 -3.59 0.05 -2.52
N ALA A 32 -2.49 0.63 -2.02
CA ALA A 32 -1.22 -0.07 -1.89
C ALA A 32 -1.33 -1.24 -0.92
N VAL A 33 -1.93 -1.03 0.25
CA VAL A 33 -2.15 -2.08 1.25
C VAL A 33 -3.07 -3.18 0.71
N ASP A 34 -4.16 -2.84 0.02
CA ASP A 34 -5.06 -3.86 -0.54
C ASP A 34 -4.44 -4.63 -1.72
N THR A 35 -3.62 -3.94 -2.53
CA THR A 35 -2.80 -4.58 -3.57
C THR A 35 -1.78 -5.52 -2.95
N ALA A 36 -1.12 -5.11 -1.87
CA ALA A 36 -0.15 -5.92 -1.15
C ALA A 36 -0.79 -7.15 -0.52
N LYS A 37 -1.96 -7.02 0.11
CA LYS A 37 -2.72 -8.18 0.61
C LYS A 37 -3.03 -9.15 -0.52
N THR A 38 -3.51 -8.63 -1.65
CA THR A 38 -3.84 -9.47 -2.82
C THR A 38 -2.61 -10.18 -3.37
N ALA A 39 -1.47 -9.49 -3.47
CA ALA A 39 -0.22 -10.08 -3.91
C ALA A 39 0.28 -11.15 -2.93
N ALA A 40 0.29 -10.85 -1.63
CA ALA A 40 0.69 -11.79 -0.59
C ALA A 40 -0.18 -13.06 -0.60
N LEU A 41 -1.51 -12.91 -0.65
CA LEU A 41 -2.44 -14.06 -0.70
C LEU A 41 -2.30 -14.90 -1.99
N LYS A 42 -1.76 -14.37 -3.08
CA LYS A 42 -1.47 -15.19 -4.27
C LYS A 42 -0.24 -16.07 -4.12
N HIS A 43 0.71 -15.67 -3.27
CA HIS A 43 1.99 -16.35 -3.08
C HIS A 43 2.01 -17.28 -1.87
N ILE A 44 1.21 -17.00 -0.84
CA ILE A 44 1.10 -17.85 0.34
C ILE A 44 0.39 -19.16 -0.03
N GLU A 45 0.99 -20.30 0.34
CA GLU A 45 0.53 -21.65 -0.02
C GLU A 45 -0.90 -21.96 0.44
N ASN A 46 -1.32 -21.41 1.59
CA ASN A 46 -2.67 -21.57 2.12
C ASN A 46 -3.30 -20.21 2.46
N PRO A 47 -3.85 -19.50 1.46
CA PRO A 47 -4.29 -18.12 1.63
C PRO A 47 -5.58 -17.99 2.45
N GLU A 48 -6.43 -19.01 2.48
CA GLU A 48 -7.69 -18.99 3.24
C GLU A 48 -7.47 -19.06 4.76
N SER A 49 -6.31 -19.59 5.16
CA SER A 49 -5.90 -19.71 6.55
C SER A 49 -4.81 -18.71 6.94
N ALA A 50 -4.41 -17.84 6.00
CA ALA A 50 -3.40 -16.82 6.22
C ALA A 50 -4.01 -15.58 6.87
N LYS A 51 -3.34 -15.08 7.90
CA LYS A 51 -3.66 -13.82 8.57
C LYS A 51 -2.52 -12.84 8.34
N LEU A 52 -2.82 -11.74 7.67
CA LEU A 52 -1.88 -10.64 7.43
C LEU A 52 -2.00 -9.61 8.56
N GLU A 53 -0.87 -9.24 9.16
CA GLU A 53 -0.77 -8.34 10.31
C GLU A 53 0.35 -7.32 10.10
N ASN A 54 0.34 -6.24 10.90
CA ASN A 54 1.36 -5.19 10.92
C ASN A 54 1.68 -4.59 9.53
N LEU A 55 0.66 -4.47 8.68
CA LEU A 55 0.80 -3.91 7.34
C LEU A 55 1.11 -2.41 7.44
N GLU A 56 2.30 -2.04 6.97
CA GLU A 56 2.78 -0.66 6.92
C GLU A 56 3.25 -0.34 5.51
N GLU A 57 2.69 0.72 4.93
CA GLU A 57 3.15 1.25 3.65
C GLU A 57 4.31 2.22 3.89
N VAL A 58 5.44 1.94 3.26
CA VAL A 58 6.63 2.79 3.18
C VAL A 58 6.77 3.28 1.74
N ARG A 59 6.84 4.59 1.55
CA ARG A 59 6.92 5.20 0.22
C ARG A 59 8.36 5.52 -0.13
N HIS A 60 8.81 4.99 -1.27
CA HIS A 60 10.14 5.16 -1.83
C HIS A 60 10.04 5.84 -3.19
N GLY A 61 9.92 7.18 -3.19
CA GLY A 61 9.80 7.95 -4.43
C GLY A 61 8.50 7.65 -5.16
N ASP A 62 8.61 7.03 -6.34
CA ASP A 62 7.51 6.58 -7.21
C ASP A 62 7.03 5.14 -6.90
N MET A 63 7.69 4.46 -5.96
CA MET A 63 7.35 3.12 -5.53
C MET A 63 6.71 3.13 -4.14
N SER A 64 5.64 2.37 -3.95
CA SER A 64 5.09 2.06 -2.62
C SER A 64 5.52 0.65 -2.23
N VAL A 65 6.04 0.50 -1.02
CA VAL A 65 6.45 -0.78 -0.47
C VAL A 65 5.58 -1.07 0.74
N VAL A 66 4.96 -2.25 0.80
CA VAL A 66 4.18 -2.65 1.97
C VAL A 66 4.92 -3.74 2.72
N CYS A 67 5.30 -3.42 3.95
CA CYS A 67 5.90 -4.32 4.91
C CYS A 67 4.81 -4.94 5.77
N GLY A 68 4.94 -6.22 6.10
CA GLY A 68 3.98 -6.89 6.97
C GLY A 68 4.50 -8.19 7.54
N ASP A 69 3.68 -8.77 8.40
CA ASP A 69 3.86 -10.13 8.90
C ASP A 69 2.65 -10.97 8.47
N TYR A 70 2.84 -12.24 8.15
CA TYR A 70 1.75 -13.18 7.92
C TYR A 70 1.90 -14.44 8.76
N SER A 71 0.80 -14.99 9.23
CA SER A 71 0.78 -16.28 9.93
C SER A 71 -0.23 -17.20 9.24
N VAL A 72 0.13 -18.46 9.05
CA VAL A 72 -0.76 -19.48 8.48
C VAL A 72 -1.31 -20.35 9.60
N LYS A 73 -2.60 -20.66 9.55
CA LYS A 73 -3.25 -21.56 10.51
C LYS A 73 -2.93 -23.01 10.15
N ASP A 74 -2.49 -23.78 11.14
CA ASP A 74 -2.32 -25.22 11.01
C ASP A 74 -3.66 -25.99 11.05
N ASP A 75 -3.61 -27.28 10.78
CA ASP A 75 -4.78 -28.18 10.82
C ASP A 75 -5.40 -28.30 12.23
N SER A 76 -4.64 -27.95 13.27
CA SER A 76 -5.12 -27.92 14.66
C SER A 76 -5.81 -26.60 15.02
N GLY A 77 -5.83 -25.64 14.08
CA GLY A 77 -6.45 -24.35 14.24
C GLY A 77 -5.59 -23.30 14.94
N ASN A 78 -4.29 -23.54 15.09
CA ASN A 78 -3.34 -22.60 15.69
C ASN A 78 -2.58 -21.85 14.60
N TYR A 79 -2.31 -20.57 14.82
CA TYR A 79 -1.42 -19.82 13.93
C TYR A 79 0.03 -20.19 14.21
N GLY A 80 0.78 -20.50 13.16
CA GLY A 80 2.23 -20.67 13.21
C GLY A 80 2.97 -19.38 13.53
N PRO A 81 4.32 -19.42 13.59
CA PRO A 81 5.12 -18.22 13.75
C PRO A 81 4.89 -17.25 12.58
N GLY A 82 4.80 -15.96 12.89
CA GLY A 82 4.65 -14.90 11.89
C GLY A 82 5.90 -14.80 11.00
N GLN A 83 5.69 -14.78 9.69
CA GLN A 83 6.72 -14.61 8.67
C GLN A 83 6.66 -13.19 8.12
N LYS A 84 7.81 -12.53 8.03
CA LYS A 84 7.91 -11.20 7.47
C LYS A 84 7.84 -11.25 5.96
N PHE A 85 7.20 -10.26 5.36
CA PHE A 85 7.16 -10.11 3.92
C PHE A 85 7.16 -8.65 3.50
N VAL A 86 7.50 -8.46 2.23
CA VAL A 86 7.52 -7.18 1.54
C VAL A 86 6.74 -7.31 0.24
N VAL A 87 5.93 -6.32 -0.09
CA VAL A 87 5.36 -6.16 -1.43
C VAL A 87 5.79 -4.84 -2.03
N GLU A 88 6.54 -4.91 -3.12
CA GLU A 88 6.88 -3.75 -3.94
C GLU A 88 5.77 -3.47 -4.95
N ILE A 89 5.31 -2.22 -5.00
CA ILE A 89 4.25 -1.75 -5.89
C ILE A 89 4.79 -0.56 -6.68
N ARG A 90 4.95 -0.74 -7.99
CA ARG A 90 5.35 0.30 -8.93
C ARG A 90 4.19 0.62 -9.86
N GLU A 91 4.07 1.87 -10.26
CA GLU A 91 3.01 2.30 -11.16
C GLU A 91 3.14 1.61 -12.52
N GLY A 92 2.11 0.86 -12.92
CA GLY A 92 2.08 0.15 -14.20
C GLY A 92 2.77 -1.22 -14.22
N GLU A 93 3.29 -1.70 -13.09
CA GLU A 93 3.89 -3.03 -12.96
C GLU A 93 3.05 -3.94 -12.04
N GLU A 94 3.23 -5.26 -12.15
CA GLU A 94 2.66 -6.21 -11.19
C GLU A 94 3.38 -6.11 -9.85
N ALA A 95 2.62 -6.18 -8.76
CA ALA A 95 3.18 -6.14 -7.42
C ALA A 95 4.07 -7.35 -7.16
N ARG A 96 5.30 -7.10 -6.67
CA ARG A 96 6.28 -8.15 -6.39
C ARG A 96 6.26 -8.48 -4.90
N PHE A 97 5.93 -9.73 -4.58
CA PHE A 97 6.06 -10.28 -3.23
C PHE A 97 7.46 -10.81 -2.97
N SER A 98 8.00 -10.57 -1.78
CA SER A 98 9.29 -11.10 -1.34
C SER A 98 9.30 -11.40 0.16
N GLU A 99 9.97 -12.49 0.53
CA GLU A 99 10.23 -12.91 1.92
C GLU A 99 11.74 -12.89 2.22
N SER A 100 12.54 -12.31 1.32
CA SER A 100 13.98 -12.31 1.49
C SER A 100 14.39 -11.37 2.63
N ASP A 101 15.31 -11.83 3.49
CA ASP A 101 15.84 -11.02 4.59
C ASP A 101 16.52 -9.74 4.08
N GLU A 102 17.07 -9.76 2.86
CA GLU A 102 17.67 -8.60 2.20
C GLU A 102 16.62 -7.54 1.87
N ASP A 103 15.51 -7.91 1.21
CA ASP A 103 14.43 -6.98 0.86
C ASP A 103 13.73 -6.46 2.13
N ILE A 104 13.49 -7.33 3.11
CA ILE A 104 12.92 -6.95 4.42
C ILE A 104 13.82 -5.95 5.12
N THR A 105 15.13 -6.19 5.14
CA THR A 105 16.09 -5.27 5.78
C THR A 105 16.19 -3.95 5.02
N GLN A 106 16.18 -3.99 3.70
CA GLN A 106 16.30 -2.81 2.85
C GLN A 106 15.11 -1.87 3.01
N TYR A 107 13.89 -2.40 3.04
CA TYR A 107 12.67 -1.60 3.01
C TYR A 107 11.99 -1.44 4.38
N CYS A 108 11.97 -2.50 5.20
CA CYS A 108 11.16 -2.54 6.42
C CYS A 108 11.91 -2.14 7.70
N ASN A 109 13.25 -2.16 7.71
CA ASN A 109 14.04 -1.65 8.84
C ASN A 109 14.18 -0.11 8.84
N LEU A 110 13.53 0.59 7.92
CA LEU A 110 13.52 2.05 7.86
C LEU A 110 12.43 2.69 8.72
N SER A 111 11.52 1.92 9.33
CA SER A 111 10.57 2.45 10.31
C SER A 111 11.27 2.62 11.67
N GLY A 112 12.23 3.54 11.68
CA GLY A 112 12.76 4.14 12.89
C GLY A 112 11.67 4.98 13.54
N LYS A 113 10.85 4.33 14.38
CA LYS A 113 10.31 5.02 15.56
C LYS A 113 11.48 5.31 16.51
N SER A 114 12.09 6.49 16.35
CA SER A 114 12.62 7.29 17.47
C SER A 114 11.62 8.38 17.79
#